data_AF-A0A7H0NQP3-F1
#
_entry.id   AF-A0A7H0NQP3-F1
#
_cell.length_a   1.000
_cell.length_b   1.000
_cell.length_c   1.000
_cell.angle_alpha   90.00
_cell.angle_beta   90.00
_cell.angle_gamma   90.00
#
_symmetry.space_group_name_H-M   'P 1'
#
loop_
_entity.id
_entity.type
_entity.pdbx_description
1 polymer ?
#
loop_
_entity_poly.entity_id
_entity_poly.type
_entity_poly.pdbx_seq_one_letter_code
_entity_poly.pdbx_strand_id
1 'polypeptide(L)'
;MSEQSSYGASSGGWSQPPPAAPKKRRKWPWILLVVVLLGIGGCVAVVALVANEVSDESDRTVRVRYEVTGTAEDVSIAYTTWRDGNMSTSQVSSQRLPWTKEVTTKGFVKGGSLSITLGRSGGKAVCSVTVDGGSPHTATASGAFATASCSGF
;
A
#
# COMPACT_ATOMS: atom_id res chain seq x y z
N MET A 1 -80.59 79.32 -8.68
CA MET A 1 -79.58 79.54 -9.75
C MET A 1 -78.90 80.85 -9.41
N SER A 2 -77.56 80.86 -9.38
CA SER A 2 -76.74 81.80 -8.58
C SER A 2 -76.84 81.48 -7.08
N GLU A 3 -75.82 81.52 -6.23
CA GLU A 3 -74.43 81.98 -6.32
C GLU A 3 -73.70 81.50 -5.04
N GLN A 4 -72.39 81.26 -5.19
CA GLN A 4 -71.29 81.64 -4.28
C GLN A 4 -71.25 81.31 -2.79
N SER A 5 -69.97 81.21 -2.36
CA SER A 5 -69.42 81.23 -1.01
C SER A 5 -69.37 79.85 -0.34
N SER A 6 -68.31 79.47 0.39
CA SER A 6 -67.41 80.30 1.16
C SER A 6 -66.18 79.47 1.58
N TYR A 7 -65.05 80.17 1.67
CA TYR A 7 -63.78 79.91 2.34
C TYR A 7 -63.63 78.67 3.25
N GLY A 8 -62.43 78.06 3.18
CA GLY A 8 -61.93 77.17 4.22
C GLY A 8 -60.50 76.72 3.98
N ALA A 9 -59.55 77.37 4.65
CA ALA A 9 -58.16 76.96 4.75
C ALA A 9 -58.01 75.55 5.35
N SER A 10 -56.95 74.82 5.00
CA SER A 10 -56.14 74.11 5.99
C SER A 10 -54.90 73.46 5.37
N SER A 11 -53.80 73.71 6.08
CA SER A 11 -52.45 73.18 5.96
C SER A 11 -52.36 71.67 6.21
N GLY A 12 -51.59 70.96 5.39
CA GLY A 12 -50.99 69.67 5.72
C GLY A 12 -49.80 69.49 4.77
N GLY A 13 -48.55 69.51 5.22
CA GLY A 13 -47.99 68.62 6.21
C GLY A 13 -47.18 67.58 5.45
N TRP A 14 -45.93 67.91 5.10
CA TRP A 14 -45.01 67.00 4.40
C TRP A 14 -44.66 65.83 5.33
N SER A 15 -45.11 64.62 4.99
CA SER A 15 -44.72 63.38 5.67
C SER A 15 -43.38 62.89 5.11
N GLN A 16 -42.31 62.90 5.91
CA GLN A 16 -41.07 62.20 5.57
C GLN A 16 -41.24 60.68 5.81
N PRO A 17 -40.77 59.82 4.89
CA PRO A 17 -40.75 58.37 5.13
C PRO A 17 -39.70 57.98 6.19
N PRO A 18 -39.95 56.92 6.97
CA PRO A 18 -39.10 56.56 8.11
C PRO A 18 -37.69 56.12 7.67
N PRO A 19 -36.65 56.39 8.49
CA PRO A 19 -35.28 55.97 8.20
C PRO A 19 -35.13 54.45 8.22
N ALA A 20 -34.43 53.91 7.21
CA ALA A 20 -34.17 52.48 7.10
C ALA A 20 -33.25 51.97 8.23
N ALA A 21 -33.66 50.87 8.88
CA ALA A 21 -32.92 50.26 9.97
C ALA A 21 -31.55 49.69 9.53
N PRO A 22 -30.51 49.76 10.38
CA PRO A 22 -29.18 49.26 10.05
C PRO A 22 -29.16 47.72 9.94
N LYS A 23 -28.72 47.19 8.79
CA LYS A 23 -28.54 45.75 8.58
C LYS A 23 -27.37 45.21 9.40
N LYS A 24 -27.65 44.35 10.37
CA LYS A 24 -26.66 43.63 11.19
C LYS A 24 -25.82 42.71 10.29
N ARG A 25 -24.52 43.00 10.16
CA ARG A 25 -23.57 42.17 9.43
C ARG A 25 -23.38 40.86 10.20
N ARG A 26 -23.94 39.76 9.69
CA ARG A 26 -23.79 38.43 10.27
C ARG A 26 -22.33 37.99 10.07
N LYS A 27 -21.61 37.72 11.16
CA LYS A 27 -20.21 37.22 11.16
C LYS A 27 -20.07 35.75 10.72
N TRP A 28 -21.19 35.11 10.38
CA TRP A 28 -21.28 33.72 9.94
C TRP A 28 -20.45 33.36 8.69
N PRO A 29 -20.32 34.21 7.64
CA PRO A 29 -19.54 33.84 6.47
C PRO A 29 -18.04 33.81 6.77
N TRP A 30 -17.55 34.58 7.74
CA TRP A 30 -16.14 34.53 8.16
C TRP A 30 -15.82 33.26 8.96
N ILE A 31 -16.74 32.82 9.81
CA ILE A 31 -16.58 31.57 10.56
C ILE A 31 -16.61 30.38 9.60
N LEU A 32 -17.53 30.37 8.63
CA LEU A 32 -17.55 29.35 7.58
C LEU A 32 -16.29 29.36 6.72
N LEU A 33 -15.78 30.55 6.36
CA LEU A 33 -14.55 30.66 5.55
C LEU A 33 -13.35 30.09 6.31
N VAL A 34 -13.20 30.37 7.61
CA VAL A 34 -12.13 29.80 8.43
C VAL A 34 -12.27 28.28 8.56
N VAL A 35 -13.48 27.75 8.76
CA VAL A 35 -13.73 26.30 8.86
C VAL A 35 -13.44 25.57 7.53
N VAL A 36 -13.82 26.17 6.41
CA VAL A 36 -13.53 25.64 5.06
C VAL A 36 -12.03 25.69 4.77
N LEU A 37 -11.35 26.78 5.14
CA LEU A 37 -9.91 26.92 4.97
C LEU A 37 -9.13 25.90 5.82
N LEU A 38 -9.60 25.62 7.04
CA LEU A 38 -9.02 24.59 7.92
C LEU A 38 -9.25 23.17 7.38
N GLY A 39 -10.45 22.90 6.83
CA GLY A 39 -10.80 21.61 6.25
C GLY A 39 -10.05 21.29 4.96
N ILE A 40 -9.77 22.30 4.13
CA ILE A 40 -8.99 22.14 2.88
C ILE A 40 -7.47 22.16 3.18
N GLY A 41 -7.00 23.03 4.08
CA GLY A 41 -5.60 23.12 4.48
C GLY A 41 -5.11 21.90 5.27
N GLY A 42 -6.01 21.24 6.03
CA GLY A 42 -5.70 20.03 6.78
C GLY A 42 -5.42 18.80 5.92
N CYS A 43 -5.96 18.71 4.70
CA CYS A 43 -5.74 17.55 3.84
C CYS A 43 -4.39 17.58 3.11
N VAL A 44 -3.81 18.74 2.81
CA VAL A 44 -2.57 18.81 2.00
C VAL A 44 -1.33 18.40 2.81
N ALA A 45 -1.29 18.70 4.10
CA ALA A 45 -0.17 18.34 4.96
C ALA A 45 -0.10 16.83 5.28
N VAL A 46 -1.26 16.16 5.39
CA VAL A 46 -1.31 14.72 5.66
C VAL A 46 -0.92 13.91 4.44
N VAL A 47 -1.33 14.33 3.23
CA VAL A 47 -0.97 13.61 1.99
C VAL A 47 0.54 13.73 1.68
N ALA A 48 1.17 14.87 1.99
CA ALA A 48 2.61 15.04 1.78
C ALA A 48 3.47 14.19 2.74
N LEU A 49 2.97 13.87 3.95
CA LEU A 49 3.72 13.06 4.92
C LEU A 49 3.62 11.55 4.63
N VAL A 50 2.63 11.11 3.84
CA VAL A 50 2.44 9.69 3.48
C VAL A 50 2.92 9.38 2.05
N ALA A 51 3.03 10.40 1.18
CA ALA A 51 3.50 10.23 -0.19
C ALA A 51 5.01 9.93 -0.31
N ASN A 52 5.82 10.16 0.73
CA ASN A 52 7.25 9.86 0.70
C ASN A 52 7.58 8.36 0.88
N GLU A 53 6.60 7.53 1.24
CA GLU A 53 6.75 6.09 1.46
C GLU A 53 6.13 5.24 0.32
N VAL A 54 5.90 5.85 -0.85
CA VAL A 54 5.49 5.13 -2.07
C VAL A 54 6.51 5.38 -3.17
N SER A 55 7.78 5.17 -2.84
CA SER A 55 8.79 4.94 -3.87
C SER A 55 8.67 3.50 -4.33
N ASP A 56 8.11 3.32 -5.52
CA ASP A 56 8.48 2.24 -6.45
C ASP A 56 8.40 0.80 -5.88
N GLU A 57 7.19 0.26 -5.80
CA GLU A 57 6.98 -1.16 -5.50
C GLU A 57 7.68 -2.09 -6.53
N SER A 58 8.01 -1.56 -7.72
CA SER A 58 8.83 -2.22 -8.75
C SER A 58 10.32 -2.27 -8.42
N ASP A 59 10.85 -1.33 -7.63
CA ASP A 59 12.28 -1.22 -7.33
C ASP A 59 12.64 -1.75 -5.94
N ARG A 60 11.63 -2.24 -5.19
CA ARG A 60 11.83 -2.91 -3.91
C ARG A 60 12.71 -4.14 -4.08
N THR A 61 13.88 -4.08 -3.49
CA THR A 61 14.86 -5.16 -3.52
C THR A 61 14.48 -6.20 -2.47
N VAL A 62 14.20 -7.43 -2.91
CA VAL A 62 13.83 -8.56 -2.07
C VAL A 62 14.98 -9.54 -1.96
N ARG A 63 15.19 -10.08 -0.76
CA ARG A 63 16.20 -11.09 -0.50
C ARG A 63 15.54 -12.43 -0.24
N VAL A 64 15.85 -13.41 -1.07
CA VAL A 64 15.40 -14.80 -0.91
C VAL A 64 16.58 -15.67 -0.53
N ARG A 65 16.49 -16.29 0.65
CA ARG A 65 17.49 -17.20 1.19
C ARG A 65 16.96 -18.63 1.11
N TYR A 66 17.61 -19.45 0.30
CA TYR A 66 17.39 -20.89 0.19
C TYR A 66 18.41 -21.62 1.02
N GLU A 67 17.95 -22.53 1.84
CA GLU A 67 18.79 -23.39 2.65
C GLU A 67 18.28 -24.82 2.55
N VAL A 68 19.21 -25.75 2.34
CA VAL A 68 18.92 -27.18 2.31
C VAL A 68 19.90 -27.88 3.24
N THR A 69 19.38 -28.53 4.26
CA THR A 69 20.17 -29.25 5.26
C THR A 69 19.72 -30.70 5.34
N GLY A 70 20.58 -31.60 5.83
CA GLY A 70 20.23 -33.00 5.94
C GLY A 70 21.42 -33.94 5.84
N THR A 71 21.12 -35.23 5.73
CA THR A 71 22.09 -36.33 5.67
C THR A 71 22.18 -36.99 4.30
N ALA A 72 21.39 -36.53 3.32
CA ALA A 72 21.46 -37.03 1.96
C ALA A 72 22.78 -36.61 1.28
N GLU A 73 23.45 -37.56 0.64
CA GLU A 73 24.76 -37.33 0.00
C GLU A 73 24.62 -36.76 -1.42
N ASP A 74 23.55 -37.14 -2.11
CA ASP A 74 23.22 -36.70 -3.47
C ASP A 74 21.81 -36.12 -3.49
N VAL A 75 21.72 -34.83 -3.80
CA VAL A 75 20.43 -34.17 -4.03
C VAL A 75 20.41 -33.40 -5.34
N SER A 76 19.23 -33.35 -5.97
CA SER A 76 18.93 -32.41 -7.05
C SER A 76 18.03 -31.32 -6.50
N ILE A 77 18.43 -30.06 -6.69
CA ILE A 77 17.73 -28.89 -6.16
C ILE A 77 17.30 -28.04 -7.36
N ALA A 78 15.99 -27.83 -7.51
CA ALA A 78 15.42 -26.89 -8.46
C ALA A 78 14.81 -25.73 -7.67
N TYR A 79 15.21 -24.51 -7.97
CA TYR A 79 14.78 -23.31 -7.25
C TYR A 79 14.42 -22.19 -8.22
N THR A 80 13.36 -21.50 -7.89
CA THR A 80 12.93 -20.29 -8.58
C THR A 80 13.90 -19.14 -8.28
N THR A 81 14.16 -18.29 -9.26
CA THR A 81 14.90 -17.03 -9.17
C THR A 81 14.12 -15.95 -9.91
N TRP A 82 14.42 -14.69 -9.62
CA TRP A 82 13.78 -13.56 -10.30
C TRP A 82 14.82 -12.68 -10.97
N ARG A 83 14.41 -12.08 -12.08
CA ARG A 83 15.16 -11.06 -12.80
C ARG A 83 14.16 -10.11 -13.46
N ASP A 84 14.18 -8.85 -13.07
CA ASP A 84 13.37 -7.77 -13.68
C ASP A 84 11.88 -8.13 -13.82
N GLY A 85 11.25 -8.59 -12.72
CA GLY A 85 9.83 -8.99 -12.73
C GLY A 85 9.55 -10.38 -13.29
N ASN A 86 10.53 -11.03 -13.92
CA ASN A 86 10.36 -12.36 -14.51
C ASN A 86 10.88 -13.46 -13.59
N MET A 87 10.12 -14.55 -13.54
CA MET A 87 10.45 -15.75 -12.77
C MET A 87 11.18 -16.77 -13.66
N SER A 88 12.29 -17.32 -13.19
CA SER A 88 13.07 -18.35 -13.89
C SER A 88 13.49 -19.45 -12.93
N THR A 89 13.57 -20.70 -13.41
CA THR A 89 13.98 -21.84 -12.60
C THR A 89 15.44 -22.19 -12.87
N SER A 90 16.23 -22.26 -11.81
CA SER A 90 17.60 -22.76 -11.82
C SER A 90 17.64 -24.15 -11.20
N GLN A 91 18.54 -25.01 -11.69
CA GLN A 91 18.71 -26.36 -11.16
C GLN A 91 20.19 -26.66 -10.91
N VAL A 92 20.46 -27.36 -9.80
CA VAL A 92 21.77 -27.94 -9.48
C VAL A 92 21.57 -29.40 -9.10
N SER A 93 22.43 -30.28 -9.61
CA SER A 93 22.38 -31.73 -9.35
C SER A 93 23.63 -32.20 -8.64
N SER A 94 23.53 -33.38 -8.00
CA SER A 94 24.63 -34.02 -7.26
C SER A 94 25.26 -33.11 -6.21
N GLN A 95 24.42 -32.31 -5.56
CA GLN A 95 24.89 -31.37 -4.54
C GLN A 95 24.99 -32.06 -3.18
N ARG A 96 26.03 -31.71 -2.41
CA ARG A 96 26.18 -32.14 -1.01
C ARG A 96 25.53 -31.15 -0.06
N LEU A 97 25.02 -31.67 1.06
CA LEU A 97 24.43 -30.87 2.12
C LEU A 97 25.46 -30.56 3.23
N PRO A 98 25.36 -29.39 3.91
CA PRO A 98 24.36 -28.35 3.72
C PRO A 98 24.64 -27.45 2.52
N TRP A 99 23.57 -27.04 1.82
CA TRP A 99 23.61 -26.09 0.71
C TRP A 99 22.87 -24.81 1.07
N THR A 100 23.43 -23.67 0.68
CA THR A 100 22.80 -22.37 0.90
C THR A 100 22.98 -21.48 -0.33
N LYS A 101 21.93 -20.73 -0.66
CA LYS A 101 21.94 -19.74 -1.73
C LYS A 101 21.13 -18.53 -1.30
N GLU A 102 21.71 -17.36 -1.49
CA GLU A 102 21.01 -16.09 -1.31
C GLU A 102 20.88 -15.41 -2.67
N VAL A 103 19.68 -14.92 -2.98
CA VAL A 103 19.36 -14.22 -4.22
C VAL A 103 18.71 -12.90 -3.85
N THR A 104 19.28 -11.82 -4.34
CA THR A 104 18.75 -10.47 -4.20
C THR A 104 18.18 -10.05 -5.54
N THR A 105 16.90 -9.68 -5.59
CA THR A 105 16.19 -9.37 -6.83
C THR A 105 15.31 -8.14 -6.68
N LYS A 106 15.18 -7.38 -7.76
CA LYS A 106 14.15 -6.36 -7.94
C LYS A 106 12.94 -6.98 -8.64
N GLY A 107 11.75 -6.39 -8.47
CA GLY A 107 10.52 -6.91 -9.07
C GLY A 107 10.18 -8.35 -8.63
N PHE A 108 10.30 -8.64 -7.33
CA PHE A 108 9.90 -9.94 -6.80
C PHE A 108 8.39 -10.15 -6.97
N VAL A 109 7.99 -11.28 -7.56
CA VAL A 109 6.60 -11.72 -7.64
C VAL A 109 6.39 -12.95 -6.75
N LYS A 110 5.30 -12.94 -5.97
CA LYS A 110 4.93 -14.07 -5.10
C LYS A 110 4.70 -15.34 -5.93
N GLY A 111 4.97 -16.50 -5.33
CA GLY A 111 4.76 -17.80 -5.95
C GLY A 111 6.06 -18.53 -6.29
N GLY A 112 7.12 -18.28 -5.54
CA GLY A 112 8.36 -19.04 -5.68
C GLY A 112 8.19 -20.52 -5.34
N SER A 113 9.10 -21.34 -5.88
CA SER A 113 9.20 -22.76 -5.54
C SER A 113 10.65 -23.19 -5.33
N LEU A 114 10.84 -24.14 -4.41
CA LEU A 114 12.08 -24.85 -4.17
C LEU A 114 11.73 -26.34 -4.05
N SER A 115 12.25 -27.16 -4.96
CA SER A 115 12.09 -28.60 -4.97
C SER A 115 13.43 -29.28 -4.74
N ILE A 116 13.47 -30.24 -3.83
CA ILE A 116 14.64 -31.07 -3.55
C ILE A 116 14.26 -32.52 -3.79
N THR A 117 14.97 -33.19 -4.69
CA THR A 117 14.83 -34.62 -4.95
C THR A 117 16.05 -35.36 -4.42
N LEU A 118 15.83 -36.35 -3.54
CA LEU A 118 16.88 -37.19 -2.98
C LEU A 118 17.37 -38.23 -3.99
N GLY A 119 18.66 -38.53 -3.96
CA GLY A 119 19.26 -39.58 -4.78
C GLY A 119 18.88 -41.00 -4.33
N ARG A 120 19.49 -41.99 -5.00
CA ARG A 120 19.24 -43.42 -4.73
C ARG A 120 19.69 -43.86 -3.34
N SER A 121 20.73 -43.24 -2.80
CA SER A 121 21.23 -43.47 -1.44
C SER A 121 20.19 -43.06 -0.37
N GLY A 122 19.25 -42.19 -0.72
CA GLY A 122 18.22 -41.70 0.18
C GLY A 122 18.81 -40.75 1.24
N GLY A 123 18.46 -40.99 2.50
CA GLY A 123 18.76 -40.07 3.60
C GLY A 123 17.61 -39.10 3.85
N LYS A 124 17.93 -37.94 4.44
CA LYS A 124 16.97 -36.89 4.78
C LYS A 124 17.44 -35.56 4.22
N ALA A 125 16.51 -34.73 3.76
CA ALA A 125 16.76 -33.31 3.49
C ALA A 125 15.59 -32.46 3.95
N VAL A 126 15.89 -31.26 4.40
CA VAL A 126 14.94 -30.22 4.81
C VAL A 126 15.19 -29.01 3.93
N CYS A 127 14.17 -28.55 3.18
CA CYS A 127 14.20 -27.21 2.59
C CYS A 127 13.81 -26.18 3.64
N SER A 128 14.44 -25.02 3.57
CA SER A 128 14.05 -23.80 4.26
C SER A 128 14.21 -22.62 3.31
N VAL A 129 13.12 -21.89 3.06
CA VAL A 129 13.13 -20.67 2.24
C VAL A 129 12.66 -19.49 3.06
N THR A 130 13.46 -18.44 3.12
CA THR A 130 13.14 -17.20 3.84
C THR A 130 13.14 -16.03 2.86
N VAL A 131 12.05 -15.27 2.84
CA VAL A 131 11.92 -14.04 2.04
C VAL A 131 11.97 -12.83 2.98
N ASP A 132 12.88 -11.89 2.72
CA ASP A 132 13.07 -10.65 3.49
C ASP A 132 13.22 -10.86 5.01
N GLY A 133 13.80 -11.98 5.43
CA GLY A 133 13.97 -12.32 6.85
C GLY A 133 12.67 -12.73 7.56
N GLY A 134 11.59 -12.99 6.82
CA GLY A 134 10.30 -13.46 7.37
C GLY A 134 10.33 -14.90 7.89
N SER A 135 9.14 -15.47 8.11
CA SER A 135 9.02 -16.86 8.56
C SER A 135 9.51 -17.84 7.48
N PRO A 136 10.36 -18.82 7.83
CA PRO A 136 10.86 -19.78 6.86
C PRO A 136 9.74 -20.73 6.41
N HIS A 137 9.64 -20.94 5.10
CA HIS A 137 8.87 -22.03 4.52
C HIS A 137 9.73 -23.29 4.55
N THR A 138 9.23 -24.34 5.19
CA THR A 138 10.01 -25.58 5.36
C THR A 138 9.24 -26.81 4.91
N ALA A 139 9.94 -27.76 4.30
CA ALA A 139 9.43 -29.09 4.02
C ALA A 139 10.56 -30.12 4.13
N THR A 140 10.20 -31.37 4.44
CA THR A 140 11.17 -32.45 4.65
C THR A 140 10.91 -33.61 3.71
N ALA A 141 11.99 -34.16 3.15
CA ALA A 141 12.00 -35.41 2.41
C ALA A 141 12.83 -36.44 3.17
N SER A 142 12.42 -37.70 3.11
CA SER A 142 13.15 -38.80 3.73
C SER A 142 12.94 -40.08 2.91
N GLY A 143 14.05 -40.78 2.63
CA GLY A 143 14.05 -42.00 1.83
C GLY A 143 14.59 -41.78 0.41
N ALA A 144 14.88 -42.88 -0.29
CA ALA A 144 15.39 -42.84 -1.66
C ALA A 144 14.35 -42.22 -2.61
N PHE A 145 14.79 -41.33 -3.48
CA PHE A 145 13.94 -40.64 -4.47
C PHE A 145 12.79 -39.80 -3.89
N ALA A 146 12.79 -39.55 -2.57
CA ALA A 146 11.80 -38.68 -1.96
C ALA A 146 12.01 -37.22 -2.37
N THR A 147 10.92 -36.46 -2.44
CA THR A 147 10.94 -35.05 -2.85
C THR A 147 10.36 -34.15 -1.77
N ALA A 148 11.06 -33.07 -1.44
CA ALA A 148 10.57 -31.99 -0.59
C ALA A 148 10.27 -30.78 -1.47
N SER A 149 9.14 -30.12 -1.24
CA SER A 149 8.75 -28.92 -1.97
C SER A 149 8.37 -27.81 -1.00
N CYS A 150 9.11 -26.71 -1.05
CA CYS A 150 8.77 -25.45 -0.42
C CYS A 150 8.18 -24.54 -1.50
N SER A 151 6.91 -24.15 -1.39
CA SER A 151 6.22 -23.34 -2.40
C SER A 151 5.37 -22.23 -1.78
N GLY A 152 4.97 -21.27 -2.61
CA GLY A 152 3.99 -20.23 -2.21
C GLY A 152 4.58 -19.13 -1.33
N PHE A 153 5.90 -18.93 -1.37
CA PHE A 153 6.59 -17.80 -0.76
C PHE A 153 6.70 -16.60 -1.72
#